data_AF-U9UET4-F1
#
_entry.id   AF-U9UET4-F1
#
_cell.length_a   1.000
_cell.length_b   1.000
_cell.length_c   1.000
_cell.angle_alpha   90.00
_cell.angle_beta   90.00
_cell.angle_gamma   90.00
#
_symmetry.space_group_name_H-M   'P 1'
#
loop_
_entity.id
_entity.type
_entity.pdbx_description
1 polymer ?
#
loop_
_entity_poly.entity_id
_entity_poly.type
_entity_poly.pdbx_seq_one_letter_code
_entity_poly.pdbx_strand_id
1 'polypeptide(L)'
;MIFSSIIKDASIIVLEEVDADLKYLRKLEEVQVLINKFDFDNSITAKKFVLYDDSEVITEIISNDEILKAVQLNNQEKEEIEEEFLPTIIHNEIIECYDKVILYLQCQEKNYGSNNEDIKFIKKLKKEALRERFCSTKQINFNNFVNVIK
;
A
#
# COMPACT_ATOMS: atom_id res chain seq x y z
N MET A 1 31.96 45.30 -20.78
CA MET A 1 32.19 44.65 -19.46
C MET A 1 31.05 43.70 -19.06
N ILE A 2 29.81 43.89 -19.52
CA ILE A 2 28.62 43.12 -19.11
C ILE A 2 28.65 41.64 -19.57
N PHE A 3 29.08 41.37 -20.80
CA PHE A 3 29.12 40.00 -21.35
C PHE A 3 30.09 39.06 -20.63
N SER A 4 31.19 39.59 -20.06
CA SER A 4 32.15 38.77 -19.31
C SER A 4 31.60 38.30 -17.97
N SER A 5 30.74 39.08 -17.32
CA SER A 5 30.11 38.70 -16.05
C SER A 5 29.03 37.64 -16.27
N ILE A 6 28.19 37.80 -17.29
CA ILE A 6 27.13 36.83 -17.62
C ILE A 6 27.69 35.44 -17.93
N ILE A 7 28.80 35.36 -18.68
CA ILE A 7 29.46 34.07 -19.01
C ILE A 7 30.07 33.42 -17.76
N LYS A 8 30.60 34.21 -16.83
CA LYS A 8 31.13 33.71 -15.56
C LYS A 8 30.01 33.17 -14.66
N ASP A 9 28.91 33.90 -14.54
CA ASP A 9 27.78 33.51 -13.70
C ASP A 9 27.12 32.23 -14.24
N ALA A 10 26.94 32.13 -15.56
CA ALA A 10 26.44 30.90 -16.20
C ALA A 10 27.40 29.71 -16.02
N SER A 11 28.71 29.94 -16.07
CA SER A 11 29.70 28.86 -15.84
C SER A 11 29.73 28.40 -14.38
N ILE A 12 29.52 29.30 -13.42
CA ILE A 12 29.49 28.97 -11.98
C ILE A 12 28.25 28.16 -11.65
N ILE A 13 27.07 28.55 -12.15
CA ILE A 13 25.82 27.82 -11.93
C ILE A 13 25.90 26.38 -12.46
N VAL A 14 26.44 26.20 -13.67
CA VAL A 14 26.63 24.86 -14.27
C VAL A 14 27.61 24.00 -13.46
N LEU A 15 28.66 24.60 -12.88
CA LEU A 15 29.61 23.85 -12.05
C LEU A 15 29.03 23.44 -10.70
N GLU A 16 28.21 24.29 -10.07
CA GLU A 16 27.54 23.97 -8.81
C GLU A 16 26.47 22.88 -8.96
N GLU A 17 25.72 22.89 -10.05
CA GLU A 17 24.69 21.89 -10.36
C GLU A 17 25.31 20.50 -10.64
N VAL A 18 26.42 20.47 -11.39
CA VAL A 18 27.19 19.23 -11.64
C VAL A 18 27.80 18.66 -10.35
N ASP A 19 28.27 19.50 -9.42
CA ASP A 19 28.83 19.03 -8.14
C ASP A 19 27.75 18.45 -7.21
N ALA A 20 26.53 19.01 -7.24
CA ALA A 20 25.39 18.47 -6.51
C ALA A 20 24.96 17.09 -7.03
N ASP A 21 24.87 16.94 -8.36
CA ASP A 21 24.52 15.67 -9.01
C ASP A 21 25.56 14.58 -8.72
N LEU A 22 26.83 14.93 -8.73
CA LEU A 22 27.92 13.98 -8.49
C LEU A 22 27.94 13.51 -7.02
N LYS A 23 27.61 14.40 -6.07
CA LYS A 23 27.40 14.05 -4.66
C LYS A 23 26.17 13.16 -4.47
N TYR A 24 25.08 13.41 -5.20
CA TYR A 24 23.87 12.60 -5.14
C TYR A 24 24.12 11.18 -5.67
N LEU A 25 24.81 11.05 -6.81
CA LEU A 25 25.19 9.74 -7.37
C LEU A 25 26.06 8.93 -6.42
N ARG A 26 27.03 9.56 -5.73
CA ARG A 26 27.87 8.90 -4.73
C ARG A 26 27.04 8.35 -3.56
N LYS A 27 26.09 9.14 -3.05
CA LYS A 27 25.18 8.68 -1.98
C LYS A 27 24.32 7.51 -2.42
N LEU A 28 23.82 7.51 -3.66
CA LEU A 28 23.05 6.38 -4.19
C LEU A 28 23.89 5.11 -4.28
N GLU A 29 25.17 5.22 -4.63
CA GLU A 29 26.08 4.08 -4.66
C GLU A 29 26.30 3.48 -3.26
N GLU A 30 26.53 4.33 -2.25
CA GLU A 30 26.65 3.91 -0.85
C GLU A 30 25.38 3.19 -0.36
N VAL A 31 24.20 3.73 -0.69
CA VAL A 31 22.90 3.10 -0.35
C VAL A 31 22.73 1.77 -1.07
N GLN A 32 23.13 1.66 -2.33
CA GLN A 32 23.04 0.39 -3.07
C GLN A 32 23.93 -0.68 -2.45
N VAL A 33 25.14 -0.32 -1.99
CA VAL A 33 26.03 -1.24 -1.27
C VAL A 33 25.36 -1.76 0.00
N LEU A 34 24.62 -0.92 0.73
CA LEU A 34 23.88 -1.35 1.91
C LEU A 34 22.71 -2.26 1.55
N ILE A 35 21.91 -1.89 0.53
CA ILE A 35 20.80 -2.72 0.04
C ILE A 35 21.28 -4.11 -0.35
N ASN A 36 22.42 -4.20 -1.06
CA ASN A 36 22.98 -5.47 -1.51
C ASN A 36 23.45 -6.39 -0.37
N LYS A 37 23.59 -5.86 0.87
CA LYS A 37 23.89 -6.69 2.05
C LYS A 37 22.65 -7.37 2.63
N PHE A 38 21.45 -6.97 2.21
CA PHE A 38 20.21 -7.59 2.64
C PHE A 38 19.73 -8.59 1.59
N ASP A 39 19.26 -9.75 2.05
CA ASP A 39 18.66 -10.77 1.20
C ASP A 39 17.19 -10.42 0.91
N PHE A 40 16.97 -9.38 0.11
CA PHE A 40 15.63 -9.07 -0.38
C PHE A 40 15.25 -10.05 -1.51
N ASP A 41 14.06 -10.67 -1.41
CA ASP A 41 13.52 -11.55 -2.47
C ASP A 41 13.36 -10.83 -3.82
N ASN A 42 13.21 -9.51 -3.78
CA ASN A 42 13.11 -8.65 -4.96
C ASN A 42 14.33 -7.73 -5.05
N SER A 43 14.99 -7.70 -6.21
CA SER A 43 16.09 -6.78 -6.47
C SER A 43 15.59 -5.33 -6.43
N ILE A 44 15.87 -4.62 -5.33
CA ILE A 44 15.56 -3.20 -5.16
C ILE A 44 16.79 -2.33 -5.46
N THR A 45 16.57 -1.22 -6.16
CA THR A 45 17.63 -0.26 -6.50
C THR A 45 17.59 0.93 -5.54
N ALA A 46 18.74 1.48 -5.16
CA ALA A 46 18.88 2.66 -4.31
C ALA A 46 18.07 3.86 -4.81
N LYS A 47 18.02 4.07 -6.12
CA LYS A 47 17.17 5.12 -6.71
C LYS A 47 15.68 4.91 -6.41
N LYS A 48 15.20 3.67 -6.47
CA LYS A 48 13.81 3.31 -6.14
C LYS A 48 13.54 3.39 -4.64
N PHE A 49 14.54 3.04 -3.81
CA PHE A 49 14.48 3.13 -2.36
C PHE A 49 14.38 4.59 -1.88
N VAL A 50 15.24 5.48 -2.40
CA VAL A 50 15.24 6.91 -2.02
C VAL A 50 13.97 7.63 -2.49
N LEU A 51 13.39 7.23 -3.63
CA LEU A 51 12.14 7.82 -4.14
C LEU A 51 10.91 7.42 -3.31
N TYR A 52 11.02 6.42 -2.43
CA TYR A 52 9.89 5.95 -1.62
C TYR A 52 9.59 6.86 -0.41
N ASP A 53 10.51 7.76 -0.04
CA ASP A 53 10.47 8.45 1.26
C ASP A 53 9.81 9.84 1.25
N ASP A 54 9.46 10.40 0.08
CA ASP A 54 8.83 11.73 0.02
C ASP A 54 7.29 11.68 0.09
N SER A 55 6.67 10.52 -0.22
CA SER A 55 5.22 10.36 -0.20
C SER A 55 4.68 9.64 1.04
N GLU A 56 5.57 9.05 1.86
CA GLU A 56 5.22 8.20 3.00
C GLU A 56 5.48 8.90 4.35
N VAL A 57 5.21 10.21 4.44
CA VAL A 57 5.24 10.96 5.72
C VAL A 57 4.01 10.65 6.60
N ILE A 58 3.28 9.56 6.32
CA ILE A 58 2.07 9.19 7.07
C ILE A 58 2.11 7.70 7.40
N THR A 59 3.06 7.31 8.23
CA THR A 59 2.77 6.37 9.31
C THR A 59 3.51 6.86 10.53
N GLU A 60 2.76 7.08 11.60
CA GLU A 60 3.26 7.53 12.89
C GLU A 60 4.50 6.72 13.26
N ILE A 61 5.65 7.40 13.39
CA ILE A 61 6.87 6.77 13.92
C ILE A 61 6.50 6.26 15.31
N ILE A 62 6.47 4.93 15.45
CA ILE A 62 6.13 4.27 16.72
C ILE A 62 7.04 4.84 17.79
N SER A 63 6.44 5.34 18.87
CA SER A 63 7.19 5.99 19.93
C SER A 63 8.03 4.97 20.71
N ASN A 64 9.15 5.41 21.30
CA ASN A 64 9.97 4.53 22.15
C ASN A 64 9.17 3.92 23.32
N ASP A 65 8.14 4.64 23.81
CA ASP A 65 7.25 4.17 24.86
C ASP A 65 6.31 3.03 24.38
N GLU A 66 5.84 3.08 23.13
CA GLU A 66 5.10 1.97 22.50
C GLU A 66 5.99 0.76 22.26
N ILE A 67 7.25 0.97 21.85
CA ILE A 67 8.23 -0.12 21.68
C ILE A 67 8.48 -0.82 23.02
N LEU A 68 8.65 -0.05 24.11
CA LEU A 68 8.85 -0.62 25.45
C LEU A 68 7.62 -1.39 25.95
N LYS A 69 6.40 -0.92 25.67
CA LYS A 69 5.17 -1.65 26.00
C LYS A 69 5.06 -2.97 25.26
N ALA A 70 5.36 -3.00 23.96
CA ALA A 70 5.33 -4.22 23.15
C ALA A 70 6.34 -5.28 23.65
N VAL A 71 7.52 -4.85 24.08
CA VAL A 71 8.55 -5.74 24.65
C VAL A 71 8.15 -6.27 26.03
N GLN A 72 7.44 -5.48 26.84
CA GLN A 72 6.94 -5.91 28.15
C GLN A 72 5.75 -6.88 28.05
N LEU A 73 4.82 -6.65 27.10
CA LEU A 73 3.67 -7.52 26.82
C LEU A 73 4.07 -8.96 26.46
N ASN A 74 5.15 -9.13 25.69
CA ASN A 74 5.64 -10.46 25.28
C ASN A 74 6.16 -11.33 26.44
N ASN A 75 6.39 -10.77 27.63
CA ASN A 75 6.92 -11.51 28.78
C ASN A 75 5.87 -11.86 29.85
N GLN A 76 4.64 -11.35 29.77
CA GLN A 76 3.67 -11.54 30.86
C GLN A 76 2.42 -12.35 30.55
N GLU A 77 2.00 -12.55 29.30
CA GLU A 77 0.72 -13.23 29.05
C GLU A 77 0.84 -14.33 27.98
N LYS A 78 0.99 -15.57 28.45
CA LYS A 78 0.25 -16.69 27.87
C LYS A 78 -1.15 -16.67 28.50
N GLU A 79 -1.90 -15.61 28.23
CA GLU A 79 -3.35 -15.62 28.40
C GLU A 79 -3.97 -15.58 27.01
N GLU A 80 -5.10 -16.28 26.88
CA GLU A 80 -5.78 -16.57 25.63
C GLU A 80 -5.77 -15.37 24.71
N ILE A 81 -5.27 -15.56 23.48
CA ILE A 81 -5.45 -14.62 22.39
C ILE A 81 -6.96 -14.46 22.26
N GLU A 82 -7.49 -13.36 22.82
CA GLU A 82 -8.74 -12.79 22.38
C GLU A 82 -8.52 -12.56 20.88
N GLU A 83 -8.96 -13.50 20.05
CA GLU A 83 -9.03 -13.31 18.62
C GLU A 83 -9.76 -11.99 18.45
N GLU A 84 -9.02 -10.92 18.14
CA GLU A 84 -9.59 -9.65 17.70
C GLU A 84 -10.61 -10.05 16.66
N PHE A 85 -11.89 -9.96 17.02
CA PHE A 85 -12.98 -10.24 16.10
C PHE A 85 -12.80 -9.22 14.99
N LEU A 86 -12.15 -9.64 13.91
CA LEU A 86 -12.11 -8.87 12.68
C LEU A 86 -13.55 -8.45 12.44
N PRO A 87 -13.81 -7.16 12.18
CA PRO A 87 -15.17 -6.66 12.03
C PRO A 87 -15.86 -7.61 11.07
N THR A 88 -16.96 -8.23 11.51
CA THR A 88 -17.69 -9.21 10.71
C THR A 88 -18.20 -8.47 9.49
N ILE A 89 -17.43 -8.53 8.40
CA ILE A 89 -17.74 -7.77 7.18
C ILE A 89 -19.05 -8.34 6.65
N ILE A 90 -20.08 -7.52 6.65
CA ILE A 90 -21.42 -7.94 6.25
C ILE A 90 -21.37 -8.13 4.72
N HIS A 91 -22.00 -9.17 4.18
CA HIS A 91 -22.02 -9.44 2.73
C HIS A 91 -22.41 -8.21 1.88
N ASN A 92 -23.17 -7.25 2.43
CA ASN A 92 -23.51 -5.99 1.77
C ASN A 92 -22.30 -5.08 1.57
N GLU A 93 -21.46 -4.94 2.59
CA GLU A 93 -20.26 -4.10 2.56
C GLU A 93 -19.26 -4.64 1.53
N ILE A 94 -19.13 -5.96 1.41
CA ILE A 94 -18.31 -6.61 0.38
C ILE A 94 -18.81 -6.26 -1.03
N ILE A 95 -20.13 -6.30 -1.25
CA ILE A 95 -20.74 -5.97 -2.54
C ILE A 95 -20.50 -4.49 -2.88
N GLU A 96 -20.63 -3.58 -1.91
CA GLU A 96 -20.35 -2.16 -2.08
C GLU A 96 -18.86 -1.89 -2.36
N CYS A 97 -17.95 -2.62 -1.71
CA CYS A 97 -16.51 -2.52 -2.00
C CYS A 97 -16.20 -2.90 -3.45
N TYR A 98 -16.83 -3.96 -4.00
CA TYR A 98 -16.66 -4.28 -5.42
C TYR A 98 -17.14 -3.15 -6.34
N ASP A 99 -18.23 -2.46 -6.00
CA ASP A 99 -18.69 -1.30 -6.78
C ASP A 99 -17.70 -0.15 -6.75
N LYS A 100 -17.11 0.15 -5.58
CA LYS A 100 -16.07 1.18 -5.44
C LYS A 100 -14.83 0.85 -6.26
N VAL A 101 -14.38 -0.41 -6.25
CA VAL A 101 -13.21 -0.85 -7.03
C VAL A 101 -13.49 -0.77 -8.53
N ILE A 102 -14.68 -1.19 -8.99
CA ILE A 102 -15.06 -1.06 -10.40
C ILE A 102 -15.05 0.42 -10.82
N LEU A 103 -15.64 1.30 -10.02
CA LEU A 103 -15.67 2.75 -10.29
C LEU A 103 -14.25 3.33 -10.37
N TYR A 104 -13.39 2.96 -9.42
CA TYR A 104 -12.00 3.38 -9.40
C TYR A 104 -11.26 2.96 -10.68
N LEU A 105 -11.38 1.69 -11.08
CA LEU A 105 -10.73 1.17 -12.29
C LEU A 105 -11.25 1.84 -13.56
N GLN A 106 -12.54 2.18 -13.63
CA GLN A 106 -13.12 2.95 -14.74
C GLN A 106 -12.58 4.38 -14.80
N CYS A 107 -12.38 5.03 -13.65
CA CYS A 107 -11.82 6.38 -13.58
C CYS A 107 -10.33 6.43 -13.96
N GLN A 108 -9.58 5.36 -13.70
CA GLN A 108 -8.14 5.28 -13.97
C GLN A 108 -7.78 5.04 -15.44
N GLU A 109 -8.76 4.86 -16.33
CA GLU A 109 -8.51 4.56 -17.75
C GLU A 109 -7.62 5.61 -18.45
N LYS A 110 -7.65 6.86 -17.98
CA LYS A 110 -6.81 7.96 -18.48
C LYS A 110 -5.35 7.91 -18.01
N ASN A 111 -5.06 7.29 -16.86
CA ASN A 111 -3.73 7.31 -16.24
C ASN A 111 -2.92 6.03 -16.50
N TYR A 112 -3.59 4.89 -16.65
CA TYR A 112 -2.92 3.57 -16.70
C TYR A 112 -3.32 2.71 -17.91
N GLY A 113 -4.18 3.22 -18.80
CA GLY A 113 -4.71 2.45 -19.93
C GLY A 113 -5.98 1.67 -19.57
N SER A 114 -6.46 0.84 -20.51
CA SER A 114 -7.77 0.20 -20.38
C SER A 114 -7.77 -0.98 -19.39
N ASN A 115 -8.40 -0.81 -18.24
CA ASN A 115 -8.55 -1.82 -17.18
C ASN A 115 -9.66 -2.85 -17.47
N ASN A 116 -9.95 -3.13 -18.74
CA ASN A 116 -11.14 -3.90 -19.13
C ASN A 116 -11.13 -5.35 -18.61
N GLU A 117 -9.97 -6.00 -18.57
CA GLU A 117 -9.84 -7.35 -18.06
C GLU A 117 -10.02 -7.40 -16.54
N ASP A 118 -9.41 -6.46 -15.80
CA ASP A 118 -9.56 -6.35 -14.36
C ASP A 118 -10.99 -6.04 -13.97
N ILE A 119 -11.64 -5.07 -14.63
CA ILE A 119 -13.05 -4.76 -14.41
C ILE A 119 -13.93 -5.99 -14.67
N LYS A 120 -13.63 -6.79 -15.70
CA LYS A 120 -14.36 -8.03 -15.99
C LYS A 120 -14.16 -9.07 -14.89
N PHE A 121 -12.95 -9.21 -14.37
CA PHE A 121 -12.64 -10.11 -13.26
C PHE A 121 -13.36 -9.70 -11.98
N ILE A 122 -13.28 -8.42 -11.59
CA ILE A 122 -13.96 -7.88 -10.41
C ILE A 122 -15.49 -8.05 -10.52
N LYS A 123 -16.08 -7.81 -11.70
CA LYS A 123 -17.51 -8.08 -11.94
C LYS A 123 -17.89 -9.55 -11.73
N LYS A 124 -17.01 -10.48 -12.09
CA LYS A 124 -17.21 -11.92 -11.87
C LYS A 124 -17.21 -12.22 -10.36
N LEU A 125 -16.26 -11.67 -9.61
CA LEU A 125 -16.20 -11.82 -8.15
C LEU A 125 -17.45 -11.25 -7.46
N LYS A 126 -17.89 -10.05 -7.87
CA LYS A 126 -19.14 -9.46 -7.35
C LYS A 126 -20.35 -10.36 -7.56
N LYS A 127 -20.47 -10.97 -8.74
CA LYS A 127 -21.55 -11.91 -9.05
C LYS A 127 -21.51 -13.15 -8.16
N GLU A 128 -20.31 -13.63 -7.84
CA GLU A 128 -20.10 -14.76 -6.94
C GLU A 128 -20.55 -14.43 -5.52
N ALA A 129 -20.11 -13.29 -4.98
CA ALA A 129 -20.50 -12.82 -3.65
C ALA A 129 -22.02 -12.62 -3.52
N LEU A 130 -22.67 -12.11 -4.57
CA LEU A 130 -24.13 -12.01 -4.63
C LEU A 130 -24.82 -13.37 -4.57
N ARG A 131 -24.27 -14.39 -5.26
CA ARG A 131 -24.80 -15.75 -5.23
C ARG A 131 -24.67 -16.37 -3.86
N GLU A 132 -23.51 -16.22 -3.22
CA GLU A 132 -23.28 -16.70 -1.86
C GLU A 132 -24.25 -16.06 -0.87
N ARG A 133 -24.36 -14.72 -0.88
CA ARG A 133 -25.31 -14.01 -0.02
C ARG A 133 -26.74 -14.53 -0.18
N PHE A 134 -27.16 -14.77 -1.42
CA PHE A 134 -28.49 -15.31 -1.70
C PHE A 134 -28.67 -16.73 -1.16
N CYS A 135 -27.68 -17.61 -1.32
CA CYS A 135 -27.70 -18.97 -0.76
C CYS A 135 -27.73 -18.95 0.78
N SER A 136 -26.88 -18.15 1.42
CA SER A 136 -26.88 -17.97 2.88
C SER A 136 -28.22 -17.48 3.39
N THR A 137 -28.83 -16.51 2.71
CA THR A 137 -30.15 -15.98 3.10
C THR A 137 -31.25 -17.03 2.99
N LYS A 138 -31.24 -17.83 1.91
CA LYS A 138 -32.15 -18.98 1.76
C LYS A 138 -31.96 -20.00 2.88
N GLN A 139 -30.71 -20.33 3.21
CA GLN A 139 -30.41 -21.32 4.24
C GLN A 139 -30.84 -20.85 5.63
N ILE A 140 -30.64 -19.57 5.96
CA ILE A 140 -31.17 -18.95 7.18
C ILE A 140 -32.70 -19.07 7.22
N ASN A 141 -33.40 -18.74 6.14
CA ASN A 141 -34.85 -18.84 6.07
C ASN A 141 -35.37 -20.28 6.25
N PHE A 142 -34.71 -21.26 5.62
CA PHE A 142 -35.06 -22.68 5.80
C PHE A 142 -34.80 -23.17 7.23
N ASN A 143 -33.66 -22.82 7.83
CA ASN A 143 -33.35 -23.19 9.21
C ASN A 143 -34.38 -22.63 10.20
N ASN A 144 -34.79 -21.37 9.99
CA ASN A 144 -35.85 -20.75 10.79
C ASN A 144 -37.18 -21.49 10.64
N PHE A 145 -37.55 -21.90 9.42
CA PHE A 145 -38.79 -22.65 9.18
C PHE A 145 -38.79 -24.03 9.85
N VAL A 146 -37.69 -24.78 9.77
CA VAL A 146 -37.55 -26.10 10.41
C VAL A 146 -37.60 -25.99 11.93
N ASN A 147 -37.01 -24.95 12.51
CA ASN A 147 -37.03 -24.72 13.96
C ASN A 147 -38.42 -24.37 14.50
N VAL A 148 -39.33 -23.84 13.68
CA VAL A 148 -40.71 -23.50 14.10
C VAL A 148 -41.63 -24.74 14.15
N ILE A 149 -41.27 -25.84 13.49
CA ILE A 149 -42.09 -27.06 13.40
C ILE A 149 -41.74 -28.09 14.50
N LYS A 150 -40.66 -27.88 15.26
CA LYS A 150 -40.32 -28.68 16.45
C LYS A 150 -40.98 -28.14 17.70
#